data_AF-A0A3D3UN62-F1
#
_entry.id   AF-A0A3D3UN62-F1
#
_cell.length_a   1.000
_cell.length_b   1.000
_cell.length_c   1.000
_cell.angle_alpha   90.00
_cell.angle_beta   90.00
_cell.angle_gamma   90.00
#
_symmetry.space_group_name_H-M   'P 1'
#
loop_
_entity.id
_entity.type
_entity.pdbx_description
1 polymer ?
#
loop_
_entity_poly.entity_id
_entity_poly.type
_entity_poly.pdbx_seq_one_letter_code
_entity_poly.pdbx_strand_id
1 'polypeptide(L)'
;MNTAYYWRIDEVNDASDDSPWAGNVWNFTTGDFFVIDDFEVYDAAENQIWFAWHDGLGAGTLGTPGYLPGNWTGSAVGDETSPSYTEETIVHSGSQSMPFAFDNNKQGYAYYSEVEHMLADQRDWTEEGVTKLSLWFYGDSANTAEPLYVAVSNSAGTPAVVVHDDAIAAQIDTWTEWIIPLQAFVDQGIVLTNVDRIAIGLGTKGNMTIPGGSGKMFIDDILLYQPSETVE
;
A
#
# COMPACT_ATOMS: atom_id res chain seq x y z
N MET A 1 17.65 13.52 -4.33
CA MET A 1 16.90 13.93 -5.53
C MET A 1 15.56 14.52 -5.11
N ASN A 2 15.46 15.86 -5.12
CA ASN A 2 14.20 16.61 -4.97
C ASN A 2 14.16 17.64 -6.10
N THR A 3 14.45 17.17 -7.31
CA THR A 3 14.77 18.02 -8.45
C THR A 3 13.51 18.28 -9.24
N ALA A 4 13.10 19.55 -9.29
CA ALA A 4 12.06 19.99 -10.19
C ALA A 4 12.63 20.04 -11.61
N TYR A 5 12.07 19.22 -12.50
CA TYR A 5 12.35 19.24 -13.92
C TYR A 5 11.29 20.10 -14.60
N TYR A 6 11.74 21.03 -15.44
CA TYR A 6 10.89 21.94 -16.18
C TYR A 6 11.02 21.65 -17.67
N TRP A 7 9.90 21.59 -18.38
CA TRP A 7 9.91 21.41 -19.82
C TRP A 7 8.77 22.21 -20.46
N ARG A 8 8.92 22.58 -21.73
CA ARG A 8 7.87 23.22 -22.53
C ARG A 8 7.95 22.72 -23.97
N ILE A 9 6.82 22.75 -24.67
CA ILE A 9 6.75 22.46 -26.11
C ILE A 9 6.54 23.78 -26.83
N ASP A 10 7.46 24.16 -27.71
CA ASP A 10 7.34 25.36 -28.55
C ASP A 10 6.88 24.94 -29.95
N GLU A 11 5.90 25.64 -30.52
CA GLU A 11 5.43 25.41 -31.89
C GLU A 11 6.40 26.07 -32.89
N VAL A 12 6.76 25.36 -33.95
CA VAL A 12 7.71 25.81 -34.97
C VAL A 12 7.07 25.82 -36.36
N ASN A 13 7.24 26.91 -37.10
CA ASN A 13 6.80 27.06 -38.49
C ASN A 13 7.80 27.87 -39.32
N ASP A 14 8.51 27.19 -40.22
CA ASP A 14 9.57 27.77 -41.07
C ASP A 14 9.07 28.83 -42.08
N ALA A 15 7.76 28.93 -42.30
CA ALA A 15 7.15 29.90 -43.20
C ALA A 15 6.73 31.22 -42.52
N SER A 16 6.96 31.35 -41.21
CA SER A 16 6.56 32.51 -40.41
C SER A 16 7.76 33.09 -39.66
N ASP A 17 8.02 34.39 -39.83
CA ASP A 17 9.10 35.08 -39.13
C ASP A 17 8.85 35.19 -37.60
N ASP A 18 7.60 35.01 -37.17
CA ASP A 18 7.20 35.06 -35.76
C ASP A 18 7.33 33.69 -35.04
N SER A 19 7.85 32.66 -35.71
CA SER A 19 8.16 31.34 -35.12
C SER A 19 9.56 31.33 -34.49
N PRO A 20 9.79 30.62 -33.36
CA PRO A 20 8.85 29.72 -32.67
C PRO A 20 7.95 30.42 -31.63
N TRP A 21 6.74 29.88 -31.46
CA TRP A 21 5.82 30.31 -30.41
C TRP A 21 6.00 29.46 -29.15
N ALA A 22 6.35 30.12 -28.05
CA ALA A 22 6.58 29.43 -26.78
C ALA A 22 5.29 28.84 -26.21
N GLY A 23 5.32 27.56 -25.83
CA GLY A 23 4.21 26.92 -25.13
C GLY A 23 4.29 27.09 -23.61
N ASN A 24 3.34 26.46 -22.93
CA ASN A 24 3.30 26.46 -21.46
C ASN A 24 4.47 25.66 -20.88
N VAL A 25 5.05 26.18 -19.80
CA VAL A 25 6.06 25.47 -19.01
C VAL A 25 5.35 24.52 -18.05
N TRP A 26 5.70 23.24 -18.15
CA TRP A 26 5.28 22.16 -17.27
C TRP A 26 6.42 21.78 -16.36
N ASN A 27 6.11 21.22 -15.19
CA ASN A 27 7.11 20.70 -14.29
C ASN A 27 6.65 19.42 -13.60
N PHE A 28 7.61 18.61 -13.18
CA PHE A 28 7.43 17.52 -12.24
C PHE A 28 8.64 17.49 -11.29
N THR A 29 8.43 16.98 -10.08
CA THR A 29 9.52 16.81 -9.09
C THR A 29 9.78 15.32 -8.93
N THR A 30 11.04 14.90 -8.97
CA THR A 30 11.40 13.52 -8.60
C THR A 30 11.39 13.39 -7.08
N GLY A 31 10.78 12.32 -6.56
CA GLY A 31 10.91 11.94 -5.14
C GLY A 31 12.10 11.00 -4.92
N ASP A 32 12.71 11.06 -3.73
CA ASP A 32 13.74 10.11 -3.26
C ASP A 32 13.12 8.79 -2.74
N PHE A 33 12.16 8.26 -3.49
CA PHE A 33 11.43 7.04 -3.13
C PHE A 33 10.95 6.27 -4.36
N PHE A 34 10.74 4.97 -4.17
CA PHE A 34 9.94 4.15 -5.07
C PHE A 34 8.55 3.97 -4.49
N VAL A 35 7.53 3.96 -5.35
CA VAL A 35 6.14 3.71 -4.97
C VAL A 35 5.89 2.21 -5.09
N ILE A 36 5.40 1.59 -4.01
CA ILE A 36 4.82 0.24 -4.06
C ILE A 36 3.37 0.34 -4.47
N ASP A 37 2.60 1.20 -3.80
CA ASP A 37 1.23 1.53 -4.17
C ASP A 37 0.84 2.89 -3.56
N ASP A 38 0.31 3.78 -4.38
CA ASP A 38 -0.28 5.07 -3.97
C ASP A 38 -1.81 5.06 -4.08
N PHE A 39 -2.40 3.92 -4.44
CA PHE A 39 -3.84 3.67 -4.52
C PHE A 39 -4.64 4.51 -5.54
N GLU A 40 -3.97 5.32 -6.37
CA GLU A 40 -4.63 6.25 -7.31
C GLU A 40 -5.12 5.58 -8.61
N VAL A 41 -4.69 4.34 -8.87
CA VAL A 41 -4.96 3.64 -10.13
C VAL A 41 -6.24 2.81 -10.11
N TYR A 42 -6.89 2.67 -8.95
CA TYR A 42 -8.02 1.78 -8.77
C TYR A 42 -9.34 2.40 -9.22
N ASP A 43 -10.22 1.57 -9.79
CA ASP A 43 -11.53 1.97 -10.30
C ASP A 43 -12.56 0.84 -10.24
N ALA A 44 -13.84 1.18 -10.38
CA ALA A 44 -14.92 0.20 -10.40
C ALA A 44 -15.02 -0.60 -11.71
N ALA A 45 -14.23 -0.29 -12.74
CA ALA A 45 -14.34 -0.85 -14.08
C ALA A 45 -13.44 -2.07 -14.29
N GLU A 46 -12.14 -1.87 -14.51
CA GLU A 46 -11.20 -2.96 -14.83
C GLU A 46 -10.08 -3.09 -13.79
N ASN A 47 -9.97 -2.14 -12.86
CA ASN A 47 -8.92 -2.11 -11.83
C ASN A 47 -9.52 -2.07 -10.42
N GLN A 48 -10.38 -3.03 -10.07
CA GLN A 48 -10.91 -3.06 -8.70
C GLN A 48 -9.82 -3.49 -7.71
N ILE A 49 -9.73 -2.78 -6.58
CA ILE A 49 -8.64 -2.93 -5.61
C ILE A 49 -8.43 -4.36 -5.08
N TRP A 50 -9.48 -5.14 -4.88
CA TRP A 50 -9.40 -6.53 -4.40
C TRP A 50 -8.77 -7.53 -5.39
N PHE A 51 -8.56 -7.15 -6.65
CA PHE A 51 -7.76 -7.95 -7.58
C PHE A 51 -6.26 -7.73 -7.40
N ALA A 52 -5.85 -6.59 -6.82
CA ALA A 52 -4.45 -6.27 -6.52
C ALA A 52 -4.09 -6.56 -5.05
N TRP A 53 -5.02 -6.27 -4.12
CA TRP A 53 -4.90 -6.53 -2.69
C TRP A 53 -5.83 -7.68 -2.30
N HIS A 54 -5.26 -8.88 -2.23
CA HIS A 54 -5.98 -10.11 -1.91
C HIS A 54 -6.39 -10.15 -0.44
N ASP A 55 -7.68 -10.25 -0.17
CA ASP A 55 -8.26 -10.23 1.16
C ASP A 55 -8.92 -11.57 1.56
N GLY A 56 -9.66 -11.56 2.67
CA GLY A 56 -10.38 -12.70 3.20
C GLY A 56 -11.52 -13.20 2.33
N LEU A 57 -12.13 -12.34 1.52
CA LEU A 57 -13.29 -12.67 0.69
C LEU A 57 -12.86 -13.28 -0.65
N GLY A 58 -11.76 -12.79 -1.21
CA GLY A 58 -11.35 -13.09 -2.58
C GLY A 58 -12.12 -12.26 -3.60
N ALA A 59 -11.91 -12.56 -4.87
CA ALA A 59 -12.44 -11.77 -5.98
C ALA A 59 -12.86 -12.62 -7.17
N GLY A 60 -13.84 -12.11 -7.93
CA GLY A 60 -14.36 -12.76 -9.13
C GLY A 60 -15.31 -13.93 -8.86
N THR A 61 -15.76 -14.58 -9.92
CA THR A 61 -16.73 -15.69 -9.85
C THR A 61 -16.01 -17.04 -9.93
N LEU A 62 -16.34 -17.97 -9.04
CA LEU A 62 -15.76 -19.31 -9.06
C LEU A 62 -15.93 -19.96 -10.44
N GLY A 63 -14.81 -20.36 -11.05
CA GLY A 63 -14.78 -20.99 -12.37
C GLY A 63 -14.57 -20.03 -13.55
N THR A 64 -14.42 -18.73 -13.32
CA THR A 64 -13.99 -17.78 -14.36
C THR A 64 -12.48 -17.52 -14.33
N PRO A 65 -11.86 -17.17 -15.47
CA PRO A 65 -10.50 -16.62 -15.46
C PRO A 65 -10.41 -15.42 -14.51
N GLY A 66 -9.32 -15.32 -13.75
CA GLY A 66 -9.13 -14.25 -12.76
C GLY A 66 -9.85 -14.46 -11.43
N TYR A 67 -10.53 -15.60 -11.21
CA TYR A 67 -11.03 -15.93 -9.87
C TYR A 67 -9.89 -16.06 -8.87
N LEU A 68 -10.00 -15.31 -7.78
CA LEU A 68 -9.07 -15.30 -6.67
C LEU A 68 -9.80 -15.85 -5.44
N PRO A 69 -9.41 -17.03 -4.91
CA PRO A 69 -9.97 -17.47 -3.64
C PRO A 69 -9.52 -16.51 -2.53
N GLY A 70 -10.41 -16.22 -1.59
CA GLY A 70 -10.04 -15.47 -0.39
C GLY A 70 -8.98 -16.19 0.43
N ASN A 71 -8.20 -15.41 1.20
CA ASN A 71 -7.21 -15.94 2.13
C ASN A 71 -7.80 -16.44 3.45
N TRP A 72 -9.13 -16.38 3.60
CA TRP A 72 -9.90 -16.84 4.76
C TRP A 72 -9.55 -16.15 6.09
N THR A 73 -8.99 -14.94 6.02
CA THR A 73 -8.82 -14.05 7.18
C THR A 73 -10.01 -13.10 7.33
N GLY A 74 -10.09 -12.39 8.45
CA GLY A 74 -11.17 -11.43 8.73
C GLY A 74 -11.16 -10.17 7.85
N SER A 75 -10.27 -10.06 6.86
CA SER A 75 -10.10 -8.86 6.06
C SER A 75 -11.12 -8.71 4.93
N ALA A 76 -11.41 -7.46 4.59
CA ALA A 76 -11.99 -7.07 3.32
C ALA A 76 -11.41 -5.73 2.87
N VAL A 77 -11.03 -5.60 1.60
CA VAL A 77 -10.64 -4.32 0.99
C VAL A 77 -11.73 -3.78 0.06
N GLY A 78 -11.74 -2.47 -0.08
CA GLY A 78 -12.63 -1.76 -0.98
C GLY A 78 -13.98 -1.37 -0.34
N ASP A 79 -14.71 -0.51 -1.04
CA ASP A 79 -16.02 0.00 -0.63
C ASP A 79 -16.99 0.00 -1.82
N GLU A 80 -17.90 -0.98 -1.88
CA GLU A 80 -18.87 -1.11 -2.98
C GLU A 80 -19.81 0.11 -3.12
N THR A 81 -19.81 1.03 -2.16
CA THR A 81 -20.63 2.25 -2.19
C THR A 81 -19.92 3.45 -2.81
N SER A 82 -18.60 3.37 -3.05
CA SER A 82 -17.84 4.44 -3.70
C SER A 82 -17.71 4.23 -5.22
N PRO A 83 -17.52 5.31 -6.00
CA PRO A 83 -17.33 5.24 -7.45
C PRO A 83 -16.12 4.41 -7.91
N SER A 84 -15.04 4.39 -7.13
CA SER A 84 -13.77 3.70 -7.43
C SER A 84 -13.61 2.36 -6.70
N TYR A 85 -14.52 2.04 -5.79
CA TYR A 85 -14.32 1.03 -4.75
C TYR A 85 -13.18 1.33 -3.75
N THR A 86 -12.62 2.53 -3.73
CA THR A 86 -11.67 3.01 -2.71
C THR A 86 -12.30 4.08 -1.82
N GLU A 87 -11.61 4.57 -0.81
CA GLU A 87 -12.07 5.68 0.04
C GLU A 87 -11.64 7.01 -0.59
N GLU A 88 -12.58 7.92 -0.83
CA GLU A 88 -12.35 9.18 -1.57
C GLU A 88 -12.39 10.43 -0.67
N THR A 89 -12.63 10.28 0.63
CA THR A 89 -12.76 11.40 1.59
C THR A 89 -11.73 11.38 2.71
N ILE A 90 -11.38 10.19 3.22
CA ILE A 90 -10.28 10.01 4.17
C ILE A 90 -9.06 9.57 3.37
N VAL A 91 -8.30 10.56 2.91
CA VAL A 91 -7.18 10.40 1.97
C VAL A 91 -5.96 11.14 2.51
N HIS A 92 -4.76 10.55 2.42
CA HIS A 92 -3.52 11.21 2.85
C HIS A 92 -2.95 12.05 1.71
N SER A 93 -2.81 11.46 0.52
CA SER A 93 -2.36 12.13 -0.69
C SER A 93 -3.16 11.68 -1.91
N GLY A 94 -3.11 12.45 -3.00
CA GLY A 94 -3.93 12.13 -4.18
C GLY A 94 -5.43 12.30 -3.95
N SER A 95 -6.21 11.32 -4.40
CA SER A 95 -7.68 11.35 -4.46
C SER A 95 -8.32 10.16 -3.76
N GLN A 96 -7.55 9.11 -3.43
CA GLN A 96 -8.05 7.84 -2.95
C GLN A 96 -7.11 7.23 -1.91
N SER A 97 -7.67 6.45 -0.98
CA SER A 97 -6.90 5.57 -0.09
C SER A 97 -7.54 4.18 -0.05
N MET A 98 -6.80 3.16 0.38
CA MET A 98 -7.35 1.80 0.54
C MET A 98 -8.20 1.71 1.82
N PRO A 99 -9.52 1.46 1.74
CA PRO A 99 -10.29 1.07 2.90
C PRO A 99 -10.03 -0.41 3.21
N PHE A 100 -9.65 -0.68 4.46
CA PHE A 100 -9.33 -2.00 4.96
C PHE A 100 -10.19 -2.32 6.20
N ALA A 101 -11.23 -3.12 6.00
CA ALA A 101 -12.02 -3.66 7.11
C ALA A 101 -11.35 -4.90 7.71
N PHE A 102 -11.38 -5.01 9.05
CA PHE A 102 -10.90 -6.18 9.78
C PHE A 102 -11.97 -6.70 10.73
N ASP A 103 -12.10 -8.03 10.81
CA ASP A 103 -12.96 -8.73 11.77
C ASP A 103 -12.27 -10.01 12.28
N ASN A 104 -11.46 -9.84 13.33
CA ASN A 104 -10.70 -10.90 13.98
C ASN A 104 -11.58 -11.81 14.87
N ASN A 105 -12.91 -11.72 14.75
CA ASN A 105 -13.87 -12.61 15.40
C ASN A 105 -14.89 -13.20 14.40
N LYS A 106 -14.65 -13.03 13.09
CA LYS A 106 -15.54 -13.49 12.03
C LYS A 106 -15.68 -15.01 12.05
N GLN A 107 -16.92 -15.48 12.19
CA GLN A 107 -17.22 -16.91 12.23
C GLN A 107 -16.83 -17.61 10.92
N GLY A 108 -16.04 -18.69 11.02
CA GLY A 108 -15.58 -19.45 9.87
C GLY A 108 -14.31 -18.91 9.21
N TYR A 109 -13.72 -17.85 9.75
CA TYR A 109 -12.47 -17.24 9.28
C TYR A 109 -11.39 -17.33 10.36
N ALA A 110 -10.15 -17.01 10.00
CA ALA A 110 -9.07 -16.87 10.97
C ALA A 110 -9.29 -15.67 11.90
N TYR A 111 -8.74 -15.71 13.10
CA TYR A 111 -8.85 -14.63 14.09
C TYR A 111 -7.73 -13.58 13.96
N TYR A 112 -7.43 -13.27 12.70
CA TYR A 112 -6.61 -12.15 12.26
C TYR A 112 -7.13 -11.72 10.89
N SER A 113 -6.78 -10.51 10.46
CA SER A 113 -7.20 -9.96 9.17
C SER A 113 -5.95 -9.54 8.41
N GLU A 114 -5.81 -9.96 7.16
CA GLU A 114 -4.64 -9.65 6.36
C GLU A 114 -5.02 -9.42 4.90
N VAL A 115 -4.42 -8.39 4.31
CA VAL A 115 -4.54 -8.09 2.88
C VAL A 115 -3.15 -8.18 2.28
N GLU A 116 -3.02 -8.84 1.13
CA GLU A 116 -1.74 -9.15 0.50
C GLU A 116 -1.67 -8.62 -0.93
N HIS A 117 -0.57 -7.94 -1.25
CA HIS A 117 -0.26 -7.46 -2.59
C HIS A 117 0.94 -8.21 -3.15
N MET A 118 0.74 -8.84 -4.31
CA MET A 118 1.83 -9.49 -5.05
C MET A 118 2.52 -8.45 -5.93
N LEU A 119 3.82 -8.28 -5.72
CA LEU A 119 4.62 -7.31 -6.47
C LEU A 119 4.85 -7.80 -7.90
N ALA A 120 4.25 -7.10 -8.86
CA ALA A 120 4.56 -7.27 -10.28
C ALA A 120 5.88 -6.56 -10.63
N ASP A 121 6.06 -5.36 -10.08
CA ASP A 121 7.19 -4.46 -10.29
C ASP A 121 7.86 -4.11 -8.93
N GLN A 122 8.92 -3.29 -8.94
CA GLN A 122 9.72 -2.88 -7.76
C GLN A 122 9.99 -4.01 -6.74
N ARG A 123 10.55 -5.12 -7.23
CA ARG A 123 10.86 -6.30 -6.39
C ARG A 123 12.24 -6.26 -5.75
N ASP A 124 13.16 -5.47 -6.29
CA ASP A 124 14.47 -5.23 -5.71
C ASP A 124 14.39 -3.98 -4.81
N TRP A 125 14.32 -4.21 -3.50
CA TRP A 125 14.26 -3.15 -2.48
C TRP A 125 15.67 -2.74 -2.01
N THR A 126 16.71 -3.14 -2.73
CA THR A 126 18.10 -2.68 -2.53
C THR A 126 18.52 -1.65 -3.57
N GLU A 127 17.70 -1.43 -4.61
CA GLU A 127 17.92 -0.43 -5.65
C GLU A 127 18.11 0.97 -5.06
N GLU A 128 19.05 1.72 -5.67
CA GLU A 128 19.37 3.09 -5.29
C GLU A 128 19.61 3.29 -3.78
N GLY A 129 20.04 2.23 -3.08
CA GLY A 129 20.38 2.29 -1.67
C GLY A 129 19.19 2.44 -0.72
N VAL A 130 17.97 2.06 -1.11
CA VAL A 130 16.79 2.05 -0.24
C VAL A 130 17.09 1.38 1.12
N THR A 131 16.58 1.98 2.21
CA THR A 131 16.78 1.46 3.58
C THR A 131 15.50 1.36 4.40
N LYS A 132 14.40 1.96 3.96
CA LYS A 132 13.16 2.06 4.74
C LYS A 132 11.94 1.78 3.88
N LEU A 133 11.01 1.02 4.43
CA LEU A 133 9.62 0.97 3.98
C LEU A 133 8.83 2.01 4.78
N SER A 134 7.93 2.73 4.13
CA SER A 134 6.95 3.60 4.77
C SER A 134 5.56 3.24 4.29
N LEU A 135 4.57 3.38 5.18
CA LEU A 135 3.17 3.43 4.81
C LEU A 135 2.44 4.44 5.71
N TRP A 136 1.41 5.08 5.17
CA TRP A 136 0.51 5.92 5.95
C TRP A 136 -0.72 5.14 6.35
N PHE A 137 -1.14 5.31 7.61
CA PHE A 137 -2.35 4.67 8.12
C PHE A 137 -3.22 5.66 8.87
N TYR A 138 -4.52 5.38 8.86
CA TYR A 138 -5.55 6.09 9.59
C TYR A 138 -6.53 5.05 10.15
N GLY A 139 -6.76 5.08 11.46
CA GLY A 139 -7.73 4.24 12.16
C GLY A 139 -8.98 4.99 12.59
N ASP A 140 -9.75 4.42 13.49
CA ASP A 140 -10.94 5.06 14.06
C ASP A 140 -10.93 4.84 15.57
N SER A 141 -11.15 5.88 16.36
CA SER A 141 -11.15 5.79 17.82
C SER A 141 -12.23 4.83 18.37
N ALA A 142 -13.23 4.45 17.57
CA ALA A 142 -14.22 3.42 17.88
C ALA A 142 -13.78 1.98 17.52
N ASN A 143 -12.67 1.80 16.80
CA ASN A 143 -12.13 0.47 16.48
C ASN A 143 -11.80 -0.31 17.76
N THR A 144 -11.89 -1.64 17.68
CA THR A 144 -11.26 -2.47 18.70
C THR A 144 -9.74 -2.38 18.56
N ALA A 145 -9.03 -2.29 19.68
CA ALA A 145 -7.56 -2.33 19.68
C ALA A 145 -7.05 -3.68 19.15
N GLU A 146 -6.37 -3.65 18.01
CA GLU A 146 -5.73 -4.79 17.37
C GLU A 146 -4.32 -4.37 16.91
N PRO A 147 -3.28 -5.19 17.13
CA PRO A 147 -1.94 -4.89 16.65
C PRO A 147 -1.90 -4.79 15.12
N LEU A 148 -1.44 -3.65 14.60
CA LEU A 148 -1.12 -3.46 13.19
C LEU A 148 0.23 -4.11 12.87
N TYR A 149 0.34 -4.80 11.74
CA TYR A 149 1.61 -5.36 11.27
C TYR A 149 1.76 -5.26 9.75
N VAL A 150 3.03 -5.29 9.30
CA VAL A 150 3.40 -5.55 7.91
C VAL A 150 4.12 -6.88 7.84
N ALA A 151 3.80 -7.69 6.84
CA ALA A 151 4.55 -8.88 6.50
C ALA A 151 5.16 -8.75 5.10
N VAL A 152 6.40 -9.19 4.95
CA VAL A 152 7.11 -9.21 3.66
C VAL A 152 7.55 -10.64 3.39
N SER A 153 7.41 -11.11 2.15
CA SER A 153 7.81 -12.45 1.76
C SER A 153 8.55 -12.49 0.44
N ASN A 154 9.48 -13.44 0.32
CA ASN A 154 9.98 -13.89 -0.97
C ASN A 154 9.03 -14.96 -1.55
N SER A 155 9.29 -15.43 -2.77
CA SER A 155 8.42 -16.40 -3.46
C SER A 155 8.31 -17.76 -2.75
N ALA A 156 9.17 -18.02 -1.78
CA ALA A 156 9.16 -19.19 -0.92
C ALA A 156 9.74 -18.84 0.46
N GLY A 157 9.41 -19.65 1.46
CA GLY A 157 9.87 -19.46 2.84
C GLY A 157 8.82 -18.83 3.73
N THR A 158 9.21 -18.53 4.97
CA THR A 158 8.34 -17.89 5.96
C THR A 158 8.38 -16.37 5.74
N PRO A 159 7.23 -15.67 5.71
CA PRO A 159 7.21 -14.22 5.71
C PRO A 159 7.87 -13.64 6.97
N ALA A 160 8.60 -12.55 6.84
CA ALA A 160 9.01 -11.74 7.98
C ALA A 160 7.86 -10.83 8.38
N VAL A 161 7.62 -10.70 9.69
CA VAL A 161 6.51 -9.91 10.24
C VAL A 161 7.09 -8.84 11.15
N VAL A 162 6.69 -7.60 10.92
CA VAL A 162 7.03 -6.46 11.78
C VAL A 162 5.71 -5.91 12.31
N VAL A 163 5.58 -5.87 13.64
CA VAL A 163 4.39 -5.35 14.33
C VAL A 163 4.65 -3.90 14.70
N HIS A 164 3.65 -3.03 14.56
CA HIS A 164 3.72 -1.65 14.99
C HIS A 164 3.88 -1.57 16.51
N ASP A 165 4.78 -0.72 17.00
CA ASP A 165 5.10 -0.63 18.44
C ASP A 165 3.91 -0.16 19.29
N ASP A 166 3.07 0.70 18.70
CA ASP A 166 1.80 1.10 19.32
C ASP A 166 0.73 0.01 19.14
N ALA A 167 0.40 -0.67 20.25
CA ALA A 167 -0.61 -1.73 20.30
C ALA A 167 -2.04 -1.24 20.03
N ILE A 168 -2.28 0.08 20.04
CA ILE A 168 -3.57 0.70 19.70
C ILE A 168 -3.51 1.50 18.39
N ALA A 169 -2.56 1.22 17.50
CA ALA A 169 -2.46 1.88 16.18
C ALA A 169 -3.79 1.91 15.41
N ALA A 170 -4.61 0.86 15.55
CA ALA A 170 -5.93 0.79 14.93
C ALA A 170 -6.92 1.88 15.39
N GLN A 171 -6.65 2.55 16.50
CA GLN A 171 -7.51 3.58 17.10
C GLN A 171 -7.01 5.01 16.83
N ILE A 172 -5.92 5.17 16.09
CA ILE A 172 -5.34 6.48 15.78
C ILE A 172 -6.13 7.10 14.63
N ASP A 173 -7.04 8.02 14.93
CA ASP A 173 -7.91 8.72 13.98
C ASP A 173 -7.26 9.97 13.35
N THR A 174 -5.96 9.87 13.08
CA THR A 174 -5.18 10.86 12.32
C THR A 174 -4.16 10.15 11.46
N TRP A 175 -3.92 10.66 10.24
CA TRP A 175 -2.89 10.12 9.36
C TRP A 175 -1.54 10.10 10.07
N THR A 176 -0.96 8.91 10.13
CA THR A 176 0.30 8.64 10.81
C THR A 176 1.21 7.84 9.88
N GLU A 177 2.42 8.33 9.69
CA GLU A 177 3.44 7.61 8.94
C GLU A 177 4.07 6.53 9.80
N TRP A 178 4.13 5.31 9.26
CA TRP A 178 4.88 4.21 9.86
C TRP A 178 6.11 3.88 9.04
N ILE A 179 7.27 4.23 9.59
CA ILE A 179 8.58 3.96 8.99
C ILE A 179 9.16 2.67 9.57
N ILE A 180 9.41 1.69 8.70
CA ILE A 180 9.99 0.38 9.02
C ILE A 180 11.39 0.29 8.40
N PRO A 181 12.47 0.16 9.21
CA PRO A 181 13.79 -0.14 8.68
C PRO A 181 13.78 -1.49 7.96
N LEU A 182 14.26 -1.56 6.72
CA LEU A 182 14.26 -2.81 5.95
C LEU A 182 15.12 -3.92 6.62
N GLN A 183 16.08 -3.51 7.46
CA GLN A 183 16.86 -4.44 8.28
C GLN A 183 15.97 -5.34 9.17
N ALA A 184 14.81 -4.86 9.61
CA ALA A 184 13.88 -5.66 10.42
C ALA A 184 13.33 -6.89 9.68
N PHE A 185 13.27 -6.84 8.34
CA PHE A 185 12.91 -7.98 7.49
C PHE A 185 14.13 -8.85 7.18
N VAL A 186 15.30 -8.25 6.96
CA VAL A 186 16.57 -8.97 6.71
C VAL A 186 16.96 -9.83 7.92
N ASP A 187 16.78 -9.31 9.13
CA ASP A 187 17.04 -10.03 10.38
C ASP A 187 16.15 -11.28 10.55
N GLN A 188 15.03 -11.32 9.83
CA GLN A 188 14.09 -12.45 9.78
C GLN A 188 14.29 -13.33 8.52
N GLY A 189 15.29 -13.02 7.70
CA GLY A 189 15.71 -13.86 6.56
C GLY A 189 15.16 -13.46 5.20
N ILE A 190 14.54 -12.28 5.06
CA ILE A 190 14.07 -11.81 3.75
C ILE A 190 15.23 -11.38 2.86
N VAL A 191 15.19 -11.83 1.62
CA VAL A 191 16.10 -11.41 0.54
C VAL A 191 15.48 -10.21 -0.17
N LEU A 192 15.98 -9.01 0.13
CA LEU A 192 15.42 -7.76 -0.40
C LEU A 192 15.63 -7.56 -1.91
N THR A 193 16.55 -8.28 -2.54
CA THR A 193 16.78 -8.17 -4.00
C THR A 193 15.67 -8.80 -4.85
N ASN A 194 14.74 -9.53 -4.23
CA ASN A 194 13.62 -10.14 -4.93
C ASN A 194 12.44 -10.44 -3.98
N VAL A 195 11.84 -9.38 -3.43
CA VAL A 195 10.59 -9.47 -2.67
C VAL A 195 9.47 -9.93 -3.60
N ASP A 196 8.58 -10.79 -3.12
CA ASP A 196 7.44 -11.32 -3.88
C ASP A 196 6.14 -10.64 -3.46
N ARG A 197 5.95 -10.42 -2.16
CA ARG A 197 4.69 -9.92 -1.61
C ARG A 197 4.91 -9.04 -0.39
N ILE A 198 4.03 -8.05 -0.25
CA ILE A 198 3.81 -7.29 0.97
C ILE A 198 2.38 -7.57 1.45
N ALA A 199 2.20 -7.66 2.76
CA ALA A 199 0.89 -7.77 3.37
C ALA A 199 0.77 -6.80 4.55
N ILE A 200 -0.44 -6.30 4.76
CA ILE A 200 -0.81 -5.47 5.91
C ILE A 200 -1.88 -6.24 6.68
N GLY A 201 -1.75 -6.31 8.00
CA GLY A 201 -2.72 -7.03 8.80
C GLY A 201 -2.95 -6.49 10.20
N LEU A 202 -4.07 -6.89 10.76
CA LEU A 202 -4.50 -6.58 12.13
C LEU A 202 -4.64 -7.87 12.91
N GLY A 203 -4.08 -7.88 14.13
CA GLY A 203 -4.06 -9.04 15.02
C GLY A 203 -2.74 -9.79 14.98
N THR A 204 -2.76 -11.08 15.36
CA THR A 204 -1.59 -11.94 15.30
C THR A 204 -1.64 -12.83 14.07
N LYS A 205 -0.72 -12.65 13.11
CA LYS A 205 -0.66 -13.44 11.88
C LYS A 205 -0.70 -14.95 12.17
N GLY A 206 -1.63 -15.65 11.53
CA GLY A 206 -1.81 -17.10 11.70
C GLY A 206 -2.62 -17.53 12.92
N ASN A 207 -3.22 -16.58 13.67
CA ASN A 207 -4.08 -16.91 14.81
C ASN A 207 -5.38 -17.59 14.37
N MET A 208 -5.64 -18.76 14.95
CA MET A 208 -6.82 -19.59 14.68
C MET A 208 -7.65 -19.91 15.93
N THR A 209 -7.23 -19.45 17.12
CA THR A 209 -7.80 -19.94 18.37
C THR A 209 -8.38 -18.85 19.28
N ILE A 210 -7.81 -17.65 19.26
CA ILE A 210 -8.21 -16.56 20.17
C ILE A 210 -8.94 -15.49 19.35
N PRO A 211 -10.24 -15.26 19.55
CA PRO A 211 -10.94 -14.18 18.85
C PRO A 211 -10.41 -12.82 19.28
N GLY A 212 -10.31 -11.91 18.31
CA GLY A 212 -10.01 -10.50 18.51
C GLY A 212 -11.26 -9.62 18.38
N GLY A 213 -11.07 -8.41 17.87
CA GLY A 213 -12.12 -7.45 17.56
C GLY A 213 -12.19 -7.09 16.08
N SER A 214 -12.92 -6.02 15.80
CA SER A 214 -13.18 -5.55 14.45
C SER A 214 -13.11 -4.02 14.35
N GLY A 215 -13.01 -3.54 13.12
CA GLY A 215 -12.90 -2.13 12.79
C GLY A 215 -12.63 -1.89 11.31
N LYS A 216 -12.34 -0.64 10.97
CA LYS A 216 -11.92 -0.21 9.62
C LYS A 216 -10.70 0.70 9.73
N MET A 217 -9.71 0.45 8.88
CA MET A 217 -8.51 1.26 8.68
C MET A 217 -8.53 1.84 7.27
N PHE A 218 -7.73 2.88 7.06
CA PHE A 218 -7.37 3.40 5.75
C PHE A 218 -5.86 3.38 5.62
N ILE A 219 -5.36 2.93 4.47
CA ILE A 219 -3.94 2.86 4.15
C ILE A 219 -3.70 3.69 2.91
N ASP A 220 -2.61 4.44 2.92
CA ASP A 220 -2.20 5.27 1.80
C ASP A 220 -0.67 5.28 1.67
N ASP A 221 -0.17 5.68 0.51
CA ASP A 221 1.25 5.93 0.21
C ASP A 221 2.21 4.88 0.78
N ILE A 222 2.30 3.71 0.14
CA ILE A 222 3.29 2.69 0.48
C ILE A 222 4.56 2.95 -0.33
N LEU A 223 5.61 3.41 0.36
CA LEU A 223 6.81 3.94 -0.27
C LEU A 223 8.08 3.25 0.23
N LEU A 224 9.10 3.18 -0.64
CA LEU A 224 10.45 2.76 -0.31
C LEU A 224 11.37 3.98 -0.34
N TYR A 225 11.90 4.37 0.81
CA TYR A 225 12.78 5.54 0.92
C TYR A 225 14.26 5.16 0.87
N GLN A 226 15.01 5.98 0.15
CA GLN A 226 16.46 6.08 0.32
C GLN A 226 16.79 6.67 1.70
N PRO A 227 17.95 6.32 2.28
CA PRO A 227 18.43 7.01 3.47
C PRO A 227 18.56 8.49 3.14
N SER A 228 17.85 9.34 3.88
CA SER A 228 17.99 10.78 3.77
C SER A 228 19.46 11.13 3.97
N GLU A 229 20.08 11.84 3.02
CA GLU A 229 21.42 12.39 3.25
C GLU A 229 21.34 13.26 4.52
N THR A 230 22.02 12.82 5.58
CA THR A 230 22.35 13.69 6.69
C THR A 230 23.30 14.75 6.15
N VAL A 231 22.75 15.90 5.74
CA VAL A 231 23.56 17.08 5.53
C VAL A 231 24.00 17.54 6.91
N GLU A 232 25.24 17.22 7.28
CA GLU A 232 25.95 17.82 8.43
C GLU A 232 26.15 19.33 8.23
#